data_AF-F4W557-F1
#
_entry.id   AF-F4W557-F1
#
_cell.length_a   1.000
_cell.length_b   1.000
_cell.length_c   1.000
_cell.angle_alpha   90.00
_cell.angle_beta   90.00
_cell.angle_gamma   90.00
#
_symmetry.space_group_name_H-M   'P 1'
#
loop_
_entity.id
_entity.type
_entity.pdbx_description
1 polymer ?
#
loop_
_entity_poly.entity_id
_entity_poly.type
_entity_poly.pdbx_seq_one_letter_code
_entity_poly.pdbx_strand_id
1 'polypeptide(L)'
;MVKSVVKEFKLDSNNEFKFKMKDKSKRVKVTLELKSGLAEIFGMELIKNKKYEFIANVYFIIVYTWQGCTITFEFVATSNIMYFIKKNSLMSLYLNCHALEQMRETAKKDDTRGPITMIMESRDVGKSTLCTILLNYAVRIDRKAIFVDLDINQGHIAIPGTVGASLIERPYNVMEGFNQQNPLVFHFGDKNPEDNLALYVSLINTLQNNKKVKASGVVINTFGINNRIEENYKLLMYAGQIFEVDMILVTDQILYNKLVNDMPHFVKIVFLPQVGIKKRIHKLKIENQRLREQSIREYFYGSWTPLHPHSFEVKWDEVKLYKIEASNSSLMLSNRKDNLKLKAVTPGLNLLYHLLSVSFIDSPKDDVVQTNVAGFVCD
;
A
#
# COMPACT_ATOMS: atom_id res chain seq x y z
N MET A 1 36.13 14.14 0.05
CA MET A 1 34.84 14.87 0.01
C MET A 1 34.05 14.40 -1.19
N VAL A 2 32.88 13.82 -0.98
CA VAL A 2 31.96 13.48 -2.08
C VAL A 2 31.33 14.77 -2.58
N LYS A 3 31.61 15.19 -3.83
CA LYS A 3 31.02 16.42 -4.39
C LYS A 3 29.50 16.24 -4.60
N SER A 4 28.69 17.14 -4.05
CA SER A 4 27.27 17.25 -4.40
C SER A 4 27.09 18.14 -5.62
N VAL A 5 26.08 17.82 -6.43
CA VAL A 5 25.66 18.58 -7.61
C VAL A 5 24.26 19.07 -7.34
N VAL A 6 24.05 20.38 -7.47
CA VAL A 6 22.73 21.01 -7.36
C VAL A 6 22.29 21.40 -8.77
N LYS A 7 21.08 21.00 -9.16
CA LYS A 7 20.45 21.42 -10.42
C LYS A 7 19.12 22.08 -10.14
N GLU A 8 18.85 23.16 -10.86
CA GLU A 8 17.54 23.83 -10.84
C GLU A 8 16.71 23.36 -12.03
N PHE A 9 15.41 23.15 -11.80
CA PHE A 9 14.45 22.75 -12.81
C PHE A 9 13.22 23.64 -12.73
N LYS A 10 12.88 24.28 -13.85
CA LYS A 10 11.62 24.99 -14.03
C LYS A 10 10.62 24.05 -14.72
N LEU A 11 9.46 23.88 -14.12
CA LEU A 11 8.37 23.05 -14.62
C LEU A 11 7.21 23.97 -15.00
N ASP A 12 6.69 23.80 -16.22
CA ASP A 12 5.44 24.44 -16.64
C ASP A 12 4.22 23.75 -16.01
N SER A 13 3.06 24.40 -16.12
CA SER A 13 1.78 23.85 -15.66
C SER A 13 1.52 22.45 -16.23
N ASN A 14 1.03 21.54 -15.39
CA ASN A 14 0.70 20.16 -15.72
C ASN A 14 1.89 19.28 -16.12
N ASN A 15 3.12 19.70 -15.79
CA ASN A 15 4.31 18.88 -15.96
C ASN A 15 4.69 18.15 -14.66
N GLU A 16 5.33 17.00 -14.83
CA GLU A 16 6.01 16.27 -13.78
C GLU A 16 7.52 16.22 -14.03
N PHE A 17 8.29 16.40 -12.96
CA PHE A 17 9.69 16.03 -12.91
C PHE A 17 9.81 14.61 -12.37
N LYS A 18 10.51 13.76 -13.12
CA LYS A 18 10.79 12.37 -12.75
C LYS A 18 12.29 12.17 -12.72
N PHE A 19 12.81 11.58 -11.65
CA PHE A 19 14.16 11.04 -11.64
C PHE A 19 14.15 9.52 -11.44
N LYS A 20 15.22 8.85 -11.86
CA LYS A 20 15.39 7.41 -11.73
C LYS A 20 16.86 7.08 -11.52
N MET A 21 17.13 6.15 -10.61
CA MET A 21 18.45 5.55 -10.46
C MET A 21 18.72 4.52 -11.56
N LYS A 22 19.87 4.62 -12.26
CA LYS A 22 20.29 3.59 -13.22
C LYS A 22 20.85 2.36 -12.50
N ASP A 23 21.61 2.59 -11.43
CA ASP A 23 22.16 1.54 -10.57
C ASP A 23 21.22 1.32 -9.38
N LYS A 24 20.54 0.17 -9.35
CA LYS A 24 19.60 -0.20 -8.27
C LYS A 24 20.28 -0.78 -7.03
N SER A 25 21.61 -0.97 -7.06
CA SER A 25 22.36 -1.55 -5.94
C SER A 25 22.85 -0.50 -4.94
N LYS A 26 22.88 0.77 -5.34
CA LYS A 26 23.37 1.87 -4.53
C LYS A 26 22.23 2.69 -3.94
N ARG A 27 22.38 3.07 -2.68
CA ARG A 27 21.55 4.04 -1.99
C ARG A 27 22.19 5.41 -2.13
N VAL A 28 21.46 6.37 -2.70
CA VAL A 28 21.94 7.73 -2.92
C VAL A 28 21.06 8.70 -2.17
N LYS A 29 21.67 9.55 -1.35
CA LYS A 29 20.98 10.70 -0.76
C LYS A 29 20.75 11.76 -1.82
N VAL A 30 19.51 12.15 -2.01
CA VAL A 30 19.11 13.26 -2.88
C VAL A 30 18.24 14.23 -2.10
N THR A 31 18.33 15.52 -2.39
CA THR A 31 17.54 16.54 -1.69
C THR A 31 16.75 17.35 -2.70
N LEU A 32 15.43 17.44 -2.49
CA LEU A 32 14.52 18.27 -3.26
C LEU A 32 14.10 19.47 -2.44
N GLU A 33 14.01 20.63 -3.06
CA GLU A 33 13.49 21.84 -2.45
C GLU A 33 12.64 22.62 -3.46
N LEU A 34 11.45 23.07 -3.05
CA LEU A 34 10.60 23.96 -3.83
C LEU A 34 11.06 25.41 -3.65
N LYS A 35 11.48 26.08 -4.73
CA LYS A 35 11.93 27.48 -4.69
C LYS A 35 10.81 28.46 -5.00
N SER A 36 9.92 28.14 -5.92
CA SER A 36 8.79 29.00 -6.30
C SER A 36 7.65 28.20 -6.94
N GLY A 37 6.44 28.78 -6.94
CA GLY A 37 5.23 28.14 -7.46
C GLY A 37 4.65 27.11 -6.48
N LEU A 38 3.81 26.22 -7.01
CA LEU A 38 3.17 25.14 -6.25
C LEU A 38 3.57 23.79 -6.85
N ALA A 39 3.91 22.83 -6.00
CA ALA A 39 4.26 21.49 -6.43
C ALA A 39 3.82 20.46 -5.39
N GLU A 40 3.64 19.22 -5.83
CA GLU A 40 3.22 18.12 -4.97
C GLU A 40 3.97 16.82 -5.31
N ILE A 41 4.12 15.96 -4.31
CA ILE A 41 4.59 14.58 -4.46
C ILE A 41 3.46 13.66 -4.02
N PHE A 42 2.92 12.87 -4.97
CA PHE A 42 1.77 11.98 -4.73
C PHE A 42 0.59 12.68 -4.03
N GLY A 43 0.32 13.94 -4.38
CA GLY A 43 -0.75 14.75 -3.79
C GLY A 43 -0.39 15.47 -2.48
N MET A 44 0.77 15.20 -1.86
CA MET A 44 1.28 15.98 -0.73
C MET A 44 1.89 17.29 -1.24
N GLU A 45 1.39 18.42 -0.77
CA GLU A 45 1.93 19.74 -1.12
C GLU A 45 3.36 19.94 -0.59
N LEU A 46 4.21 20.51 -1.44
CA LEU A 46 5.56 20.90 -1.07
C LEU A 46 5.56 22.30 -0.45
N ILE A 47 6.26 22.44 0.66
CA ILE A 47 6.44 23.73 1.34
C ILE A 47 7.64 24.44 0.73
N LYS A 48 7.46 25.71 0.36
CA LYS A 48 8.53 26.57 -0.18
C LYS A 48 9.72 26.59 0.77
N ASN A 49 10.93 26.43 0.21
CA ASN A 49 12.22 26.40 0.91
C ASN A 49 12.40 25.26 1.94
N LYS A 50 11.44 24.33 2.05
CA LYS A 50 11.62 23.12 2.86
C LYS A 50 12.42 22.11 2.05
N LYS A 51 13.48 21.59 2.67
CA LYS A 51 14.30 20.51 2.11
C LYS A 51 13.65 19.16 2.41
N TYR A 52 13.48 18.36 1.37
CA TYR A 52 13.01 16.97 1.44
C TYR A 52 14.18 16.08 1.03
N GLU A 53 14.70 15.27 1.96
CA GLU A 53 15.91 14.46 1.75
C GLU A 53 15.58 12.98 1.62
N PHE A 54 15.82 12.37 0.45
CA PHE A 54 15.42 11.00 0.15
C PHE A 54 16.63 10.10 0.02
N ILE A 55 16.48 8.84 0.44
CA ILE A 55 17.41 7.77 0.08
C ILE A 55 16.84 7.07 -1.15
N ALA A 56 17.32 7.46 -2.32
CA ALA A 56 16.93 6.84 -3.57
C ALA A 56 17.66 5.49 -3.74
N ASN A 57 16.90 4.40 -3.89
CA ASN A 57 17.43 3.09 -4.22
C ASN A 57 16.82 2.48 -5.51
N VAL A 58 15.52 2.70 -5.77
CA VAL A 58 14.81 2.11 -6.92
C VAL A 58 13.77 3.04 -7.56
N TYR A 59 13.17 3.98 -6.81
CA TYR A 59 11.94 4.66 -7.22
C TYR A 59 12.10 6.03 -7.90
N PHE A 60 11.04 6.37 -8.63
CA PHE A 60 10.81 7.67 -9.21
C PHE A 60 10.18 8.58 -8.17
N ILE A 61 10.85 9.67 -7.80
CA ILE A 61 10.09 10.80 -7.24
C ILE A 61 9.49 11.53 -8.41
N ILE A 62 8.17 11.68 -8.33
CA ILE A 62 7.36 12.41 -9.28
C ILE A 62 6.96 13.69 -8.58
N VAL A 63 7.64 14.78 -8.91
CA VAL A 63 7.18 16.12 -8.50
C VAL A 63 6.24 16.59 -9.58
N TYR A 64 4.98 16.82 -9.26
CA TYR A 64 3.99 17.33 -10.18
C TYR A 64 3.63 18.77 -9.84
N THR A 65 3.28 19.57 -10.84
CA THR A 65 2.76 20.92 -10.63
C THR A 65 1.54 21.19 -11.51
N TRP A 66 0.49 21.73 -10.90
CA TRP A 66 -0.72 22.17 -11.60
C TRP A 66 -0.51 23.51 -12.31
N GLN A 67 0.22 24.43 -11.69
CA GLN A 67 0.33 25.84 -12.12
C GLN A 67 1.72 26.23 -12.63
N GLY A 68 2.72 25.38 -12.40
CA GLY A 68 4.13 25.66 -12.65
C GLY A 68 4.91 25.88 -11.36
N CYS A 69 6.18 25.48 -11.35
CA CYS A 69 7.07 25.63 -10.20
C CYS A 69 8.54 25.65 -10.61
N THR A 70 9.39 26.14 -9.70
CA THR A 70 10.85 25.93 -9.77
C THR A 70 11.28 25.09 -8.58
N ILE A 71 12.01 24.01 -8.86
CA ILE A 71 12.59 23.11 -7.85
C ILE A 71 14.10 23.08 -7.98
N THR A 72 14.80 22.88 -6.85
CA THR A 72 16.21 22.47 -6.86
C THR A 72 16.32 21.01 -6.45
N PHE A 73 17.15 20.27 -7.16
CA PHE A 73 17.43 18.87 -6.92
C PHE A 73 18.94 18.68 -6.75
N GLU A 74 19.34 18.32 -5.53
CA GLU A 74 20.71 18.05 -5.13
C GLU A 74 20.95 16.55 -5.07
N PHE A 75 22.08 16.10 -5.61
CA PHE A 75 22.48 14.69 -5.58
C PHE A 75 24.00 14.53 -5.60
N VAL A 76 24.50 13.37 -5.18
CA VAL A 76 25.93 13.04 -5.21
C VAL A 76 26.43 12.89 -6.65
N ALA A 77 27.52 13.56 -7.04
CA ALA A 77 28.03 13.60 -8.43
C ALA A 77 28.32 12.21 -9.05
N THR A 78 28.75 11.24 -8.25
CA THR A 78 29.05 9.88 -8.70
C THR A 78 27.79 9.03 -8.93
N SER A 79 26.61 9.58 -8.67
CA SER A 79 25.33 8.88 -8.79
C SER A 79 24.90 8.86 -10.25
N ASN A 80 24.72 7.65 -10.81
CA ASN A 80 24.25 7.48 -12.18
C ASN A 80 22.72 7.69 -12.23
N ILE A 81 22.28 8.94 -12.16
CA ILE A 81 20.87 9.37 -12.15
C ILE A 81 20.43 9.78 -13.56
N MET A 82 19.19 9.46 -13.91
CA MET A 82 18.50 9.97 -15.08
C MET A 82 17.29 10.78 -14.62
N TYR A 83 17.07 11.96 -15.20
CA TYR A 83 15.89 12.78 -14.92
C TYR A 83 15.25 13.26 -16.22
N PHE A 84 13.95 13.51 -16.18
CA PHE A 84 13.18 14.06 -17.31
C PHE A 84 11.98 14.84 -16.79
N ILE A 85 11.59 15.86 -17.55
CA ILE A 85 10.37 16.62 -17.34
C ILE A 85 9.41 16.24 -18.46
N LYS A 86 8.16 15.91 -18.13
CA LYS A 86 7.14 15.63 -19.13
C LYS A 86 5.78 16.11 -18.69
N LYS A 87 4.91 16.42 -19.64
CA LYS A 87 3.49 16.65 -19.37
C LYS A 87 2.84 15.37 -18.87
N ASN A 88 2.03 15.47 -17.81
CA ASN A 88 1.25 14.34 -17.29
C ASN A 88 -0.24 14.67 -17.33
N SER A 89 -0.94 14.10 -18.31
CA SER A 89 -2.39 14.25 -18.49
C SER A 89 -3.23 13.33 -17.59
N LEU A 90 -2.62 12.44 -16.80
CA LEU A 90 -3.37 11.55 -15.89
C LEU A 90 -3.77 12.22 -14.59
N MET A 91 -3.03 13.24 -14.15
CA MET A 91 -3.31 13.90 -12.88
C MET A 91 -4.70 14.53 -12.86
N SER A 92 -5.18 15.05 -13.99
CA SER A 92 -6.56 15.55 -14.11
C SER A 92 -7.60 14.44 -13.94
N LEU A 93 -7.30 13.21 -14.40
CA LEU A 93 -8.19 12.07 -14.16
C LEU A 93 -8.22 11.67 -12.69
N TYR A 94 -7.06 11.65 -12.02
CA TYR A 94 -6.99 11.37 -10.58
C TYR A 94 -7.69 12.44 -9.75
N LEU A 95 -7.59 13.72 -10.16
CA LEU A 95 -8.35 14.81 -9.57
C LEU A 95 -9.86 14.65 -9.83
N ASN A 96 -10.28 14.23 -11.02
CA ASN A 96 -11.69 13.95 -11.29
C ASN A 96 -12.22 12.77 -10.45
N CYS A 97 -11.39 11.77 -10.14
CA CYS A 97 -11.75 10.72 -9.18
C CYS A 97 -11.97 11.28 -7.76
N HIS A 98 -11.40 12.44 -7.44
CA HIS A 98 -11.72 13.15 -6.20
C HIS A 98 -13.16 13.69 -6.17
N ALA A 99 -13.98 13.49 -7.21
CA ALA A 99 -15.44 13.62 -7.13
C ALA A 99 -16.08 12.76 -6.01
N LEU A 100 -15.33 11.79 -5.46
CA LEU A 100 -15.64 11.16 -4.17
C LEU A 100 -15.98 12.17 -3.06
N GLU A 101 -15.46 13.38 -3.14
CA GLU A 101 -15.76 14.45 -2.18
C GLU A 101 -17.23 14.87 -2.18
N GLN A 102 -17.90 14.88 -3.33
CA GLN A 102 -19.34 15.14 -3.38
C GLN A 102 -20.12 14.06 -2.62
N MET A 103 -19.71 12.80 -2.78
CA MET A 103 -20.32 11.68 -2.04
C MET A 103 -20.07 11.80 -0.53
N ARG A 104 -18.88 12.29 -0.11
CA ARG A 104 -18.57 12.54 1.31
C ARG A 104 -19.39 13.68 1.90
N GLU A 105 -19.62 14.76 1.13
CA GLU A 105 -20.46 15.87 1.54
C GLU A 105 -21.92 15.43 1.73
N THR A 106 -22.48 14.68 0.78
CA THR A 106 -23.82 14.09 0.92
C THR A 106 -23.87 13.15 2.11
N ALA A 107 -22.88 12.26 2.27
CA ALA A 107 -22.82 11.34 3.39
C ALA A 107 -22.76 12.06 4.76
N LYS A 108 -22.05 13.19 4.83
CA LYS A 108 -21.98 14.01 6.04
C LYS A 108 -23.31 14.70 6.34
N LYS A 109 -24.04 15.15 5.32
CA LYS A 109 -25.35 15.81 5.48
C LYS A 109 -26.43 14.83 5.91
N ASP A 110 -26.41 13.63 5.31
CA ASP A 110 -27.43 12.60 5.53
C ASP A 110 -27.09 11.68 6.71
N ASP A 111 -25.98 11.93 7.41
CA ASP A 111 -25.41 11.08 8.48
C ASP A 111 -25.25 9.61 8.06
N THR A 112 -24.74 9.40 6.85
CA THR A 112 -24.47 8.07 6.28
C THR A 112 -22.98 7.81 6.10
N ARG A 113 -22.61 6.58 5.71
CA ARG A 113 -21.22 6.23 5.43
C ARG A 113 -20.72 6.94 4.18
N GLY A 114 -19.45 7.35 4.21
CA GLY A 114 -18.77 7.86 3.01
C GLY A 114 -18.53 6.78 1.96
N PRO A 115 -18.05 7.18 0.77
CA PRO A 115 -17.82 6.26 -0.34
C PRO A 115 -16.70 5.25 -0.04
N ILE A 116 -16.90 4.00 -0.46
CA ILE A 116 -15.92 2.92 -0.40
C ILE A 116 -15.38 2.69 -1.82
N THR A 117 -14.12 3.03 -2.02
CA THR A 117 -13.44 2.97 -3.33
C THR A 117 -12.39 1.89 -3.33
N MET A 118 -12.44 0.98 -4.30
CA MET A 118 -11.45 -0.08 -4.50
C MET A 118 -10.64 0.15 -5.77
N ILE A 119 -9.32 -0.04 -5.71
CA ILE A 119 -8.44 0.10 -6.87
C ILE A 119 -8.06 -1.31 -7.35
N MET A 120 -8.36 -1.64 -8.61
CA MET A 120 -8.05 -2.95 -9.21
C MET A 120 -7.17 -2.81 -10.47
N GLU A 121 -6.25 -3.75 -10.67
CA GLU A 121 -5.37 -3.78 -11.86
C GLU A 121 -4.90 -5.21 -12.19
N SER A 122 -4.76 -5.49 -13.48
CA SER A 122 -4.24 -6.75 -14.04
C SER A 122 -2.72 -6.96 -13.83
N ARG A 123 -2.00 -5.94 -13.36
CA ARG A 123 -0.56 -5.95 -13.08
C ARG A 123 -0.32 -5.15 -11.82
N ASP A 124 0.80 -5.40 -11.16
CA ASP A 124 1.08 -4.76 -9.88
C ASP A 124 1.83 -3.43 -10.03
N VAL A 125 1.21 -2.42 -10.67
CA VAL A 125 1.91 -1.19 -11.04
C VAL A 125 1.06 0.08 -10.80
N GLY A 126 1.33 0.75 -9.68
CA GLY A 126 0.85 2.12 -9.45
C GLY A 126 -0.50 2.23 -8.72
N LYS A 127 -1.11 1.11 -8.31
CA LYS A 127 -2.30 1.10 -7.43
C LYS A 127 -2.05 1.84 -6.11
N SER A 128 -0.95 1.52 -5.43
CA SER A 128 -0.59 2.19 -4.18
C SER A 128 -0.35 3.68 -4.37
N THR A 129 0.27 4.09 -5.49
CA THR A 129 0.47 5.51 -5.81
C THR A 129 -0.86 6.24 -5.98
N LEU A 130 -1.83 5.62 -6.67
CA LEU A 130 -3.17 6.19 -6.82
C LEU A 130 -3.88 6.29 -5.46
N CYS A 131 -3.79 5.25 -4.63
CA CYS A 131 -4.31 5.29 -3.25
C CYS A 131 -3.70 6.46 -2.47
N THR A 132 -2.38 6.63 -2.55
CA THR A 132 -1.67 7.73 -1.88
C THR A 132 -2.17 9.09 -2.32
N ILE A 133 -2.35 9.30 -3.63
CA ILE A 133 -2.86 10.57 -4.19
C ILE A 133 -4.28 10.85 -3.68
N LEU A 134 -5.19 9.88 -3.76
CA LEU A 134 -6.58 10.06 -3.35
C LEU A 134 -6.71 10.34 -1.84
N LEU A 135 -5.92 9.65 -1.03
CA LEU A 135 -5.87 9.86 0.42
C LEU A 135 -5.28 11.22 0.78
N ASN A 136 -4.19 11.65 0.13
CA ASN A 136 -3.61 12.98 0.34
C ASN A 136 -4.57 14.10 -0.06
N TYR A 137 -5.28 13.94 -1.18
CA TYR A 137 -6.32 14.90 -1.56
C TYR A 137 -7.44 14.96 -0.53
N ALA A 138 -7.87 13.82 0.01
CA ALA A 138 -8.86 13.79 1.09
C ALA A 138 -8.37 14.55 2.33
N VAL A 139 -7.12 14.32 2.76
CA VAL A 139 -6.54 15.03 3.93
C VAL A 139 -6.40 16.53 3.69
N ARG A 140 -6.07 16.97 2.48
CA ARG A 140 -5.93 18.40 2.14
C ARG A 140 -7.20 19.21 2.35
N ILE A 141 -8.35 18.57 2.31
CA ILE A 141 -9.66 19.16 2.58
C ILE A 141 -10.27 18.64 3.89
N ASP A 142 -9.40 18.26 4.84
CA ASP A 142 -9.75 17.87 6.21
C ASP A 142 -10.68 16.63 6.31
N ARG A 143 -10.54 15.69 5.37
CA ARG A 143 -11.17 14.37 5.46
C ARG A 143 -10.24 13.36 6.13
N LYS A 144 -10.85 12.43 6.87
CA LYS A 144 -10.16 11.37 7.60
C LYS A 144 -10.63 10.01 7.08
N ALA A 145 -10.10 9.61 5.94
CA ALA A 145 -10.50 8.37 5.27
C ALA A 145 -9.74 7.17 5.83
N ILE A 146 -10.38 5.99 5.81
CA ILE A 146 -9.72 4.74 6.16
C ILE A 146 -8.99 4.21 4.91
N PHE A 147 -7.69 3.93 5.05
CA PHE A 147 -6.94 3.17 4.06
C PHE A 147 -6.97 1.70 4.43
N VAL A 148 -7.43 0.83 3.53
CA VAL A 148 -7.37 -0.63 3.67
C VAL A 148 -6.37 -1.15 2.64
N ASP A 149 -5.47 -2.02 3.09
CA ASP A 149 -4.49 -2.64 2.22
C ASP A 149 -4.65 -4.16 2.23
N LEU A 150 -5.08 -4.69 1.08
CA LEU A 150 -5.25 -6.11 0.85
C LEU A 150 -4.04 -6.71 0.11
N ASP A 151 -3.03 -5.90 -0.26
CA ASP A 151 -1.83 -6.42 -0.92
C ASP A 151 -0.82 -6.97 0.09
N ILE A 152 -0.79 -8.31 0.23
CA ILE A 152 0.16 -9.01 1.09
C ILE A 152 1.60 -8.97 0.56
N ASN A 153 1.84 -8.65 -0.71
CA ASN A 153 3.18 -8.68 -1.30
C ASN A 153 3.89 -7.33 -1.17
N GLN A 154 3.16 -6.24 -1.37
CA GLN A 154 3.68 -4.87 -1.39
C GLN A 154 2.85 -3.95 -0.47
N GLY A 155 2.41 -4.48 0.67
CA GLY A 155 1.63 -3.75 1.65
C GLY A 155 2.35 -2.50 2.16
N HIS A 156 1.58 -1.45 2.42
CA HIS A 156 2.02 -0.12 2.87
C HIS A 156 1.72 0.14 4.36
N ILE A 157 1.10 -0.82 5.06
CA ILE A 157 0.68 -0.69 6.46
C ILE A 157 1.63 -1.42 7.41
N ALA A 158 2.12 -2.61 7.05
CA ALA A 158 3.04 -3.37 7.88
C ALA A 158 3.99 -4.19 7.00
N ILE A 159 4.65 -5.19 7.57
CA ILE A 159 5.55 -6.07 6.83
C ILE A 159 4.79 -6.87 5.74
N PRO A 160 5.49 -7.38 4.72
CA PRO A 160 4.91 -8.30 3.74
C PRO A 160 4.29 -9.54 4.43
N GLY A 161 3.24 -10.08 3.82
CA GLY A 161 2.46 -11.18 4.39
C GLY A 161 1.34 -10.69 5.32
N THR A 162 1.01 -9.40 5.31
CA THR A 162 -0.05 -8.83 6.16
C THR A 162 -1.15 -8.18 5.32
N VAL A 163 -2.35 -8.14 5.89
CA VAL A 163 -3.43 -7.25 5.43
C VAL A 163 -3.76 -6.30 6.57
N GLY A 164 -4.19 -5.08 6.25
CA GLY A 164 -4.41 -4.08 7.29
C GLY A 164 -5.32 -2.95 6.94
N ALA A 165 -5.62 -2.12 7.94
CA ALA A 165 -6.32 -0.86 7.79
C ALA A 165 -5.71 0.22 8.70
N SER A 166 -5.70 1.46 8.24
CA SER A 166 -5.23 2.61 9.02
C SER A 166 -6.08 3.84 8.74
N LEU A 167 -6.32 4.66 9.77
CA LEU A 167 -6.99 5.95 9.61
C LEU A 167 -5.99 6.99 9.14
N ILE A 168 -6.25 7.61 7.98
CA ILE A 168 -5.35 8.61 7.41
C ILE A 168 -5.83 10.00 7.81
N GLU A 169 -5.11 10.63 8.73
CA GLU A 169 -5.41 11.98 9.24
C GLU A 169 -4.36 13.02 8.82
N ARG A 170 -3.20 12.58 8.31
CA ARG A 170 -2.09 13.44 7.92
C ARG A 170 -1.60 13.10 6.52
N PRO A 171 -1.07 14.07 5.77
CA PRO A 171 -0.51 13.81 4.46
C PRO A 171 0.61 12.77 4.55
N TYR A 172 0.75 11.98 3.49
CA TYR A 172 1.83 11.03 3.28
C TYR A 172 3.18 11.70 3.45
N ASN A 173 4.01 11.22 4.37
CA ASN A 173 5.40 11.61 4.47
C ASN A 173 6.18 10.84 3.40
N VAL A 174 6.90 11.55 2.52
CA VAL A 174 7.66 10.88 1.45
C VAL A 174 8.75 9.94 1.97
N MET A 175 9.21 10.14 3.22
CA MET A 175 10.26 9.32 3.85
C MET A 175 9.69 8.16 4.66
N GLU A 176 8.63 8.42 5.42
CA GLU A 176 8.10 7.51 6.43
C GLU A 176 6.79 6.84 6.00
N GLY A 177 6.21 7.29 4.89
CA GLY A 177 4.92 6.84 4.41
C GLY A 177 3.75 7.51 5.13
N PHE A 178 2.63 6.80 5.22
CA PHE A 178 1.50 7.25 6.03
C PHE A 178 1.82 7.15 7.51
N ASN A 179 1.31 8.10 8.31
CA ASN A 179 1.37 7.98 9.76
C ASN A 179 0.46 6.83 10.20
N GLN A 180 1.05 5.77 10.75
CA GLN A 180 0.34 4.57 11.19
C GLN A 180 0.06 4.65 12.69
N GLN A 181 -0.86 5.53 13.10
CA GLN A 181 -1.33 5.53 14.49
C GLN A 181 -2.39 4.43 14.66
N ASN A 182 -2.07 3.44 15.49
CA ASN A 182 -2.93 2.29 15.81
C ASN A 182 -3.49 1.57 14.57
N PRO A 183 -2.63 1.09 13.65
CA PRO A 183 -3.09 0.33 12.50
C PRO A 183 -3.71 -1.00 12.96
N LEU A 184 -4.75 -1.44 12.25
CA LEU A 184 -5.22 -2.81 12.30
C LEU A 184 -4.37 -3.62 11.32
N VAL A 185 -3.70 -4.64 11.81
CA VAL A 185 -2.78 -5.49 11.07
C VAL A 185 -3.06 -6.94 11.43
N PHE A 186 -3.33 -7.74 10.40
CA PHE A 186 -3.52 -9.17 10.52
C PHE A 186 -2.46 -9.90 9.70
N HIS A 187 -1.82 -10.89 10.30
CA HIS A 187 -0.76 -11.66 9.65
C HIS A 187 -1.36 -12.82 8.86
N PHE A 188 -1.15 -12.80 7.54
CA PHE A 188 -1.52 -13.87 6.63
C PHE A 188 -0.40 -14.93 6.51
N GLY A 189 0.85 -14.48 6.40
CA GLY A 189 2.05 -15.34 6.47
C GLY A 189 2.47 -16.03 5.16
N ASP A 190 1.60 -16.10 4.15
CA ASP A 190 1.92 -16.68 2.84
C ASP A 190 2.23 -15.60 1.77
N LYS A 191 2.83 -16.01 0.65
CA LYS A 191 3.24 -15.10 -0.45
C LYS A 191 2.11 -14.81 -1.42
N ASN A 192 1.15 -15.72 -1.56
CA ASN A 192 0.03 -15.56 -2.47
C ASN A 192 -1.28 -15.85 -1.74
N PRO A 193 -2.35 -15.05 -1.96
CA PRO A 193 -3.63 -15.25 -1.29
C PRO A 193 -4.23 -16.65 -1.53
N GLU A 194 -3.95 -17.23 -2.70
CA GLU A 194 -4.41 -18.57 -3.09
C GLU A 194 -3.81 -19.72 -2.25
N ASP A 195 -2.68 -19.50 -1.58
CA ASP A 195 -2.02 -20.56 -0.79
C ASP A 195 -2.82 -20.88 0.48
N ASN A 196 -3.62 -19.92 0.96
CA ASN A 196 -4.52 -20.11 2.10
C ASN A 196 -5.80 -19.24 1.96
N LEU A 197 -6.62 -19.56 0.96
CA LEU A 197 -7.83 -18.80 0.65
C LEU A 197 -8.78 -18.62 1.84
N ALA A 198 -8.97 -19.67 2.66
CA ALA A 198 -9.86 -19.61 3.81
C ALA A 198 -9.40 -18.57 4.84
N LEU A 199 -8.09 -18.50 5.10
CA LEU A 199 -7.52 -17.49 6.00
C LEU A 199 -7.69 -16.10 5.38
N TYR A 200 -7.32 -15.92 4.12
CA TYR A 200 -7.39 -14.61 3.47
C TYR A 200 -8.82 -14.04 3.45
N VAL A 201 -9.81 -14.88 3.14
CA VAL A 201 -11.24 -14.56 3.22
C VAL A 201 -11.63 -14.17 4.65
N SER A 202 -11.21 -14.93 5.66
CA SER A 202 -11.47 -14.60 7.07
C SER A 202 -10.87 -13.25 7.47
N LEU A 203 -9.66 -12.93 7.02
CA LEU A 203 -8.99 -11.66 7.30
C LEU A 203 -9.71 -10.47 6.63
N ILE A 204 -10.20 -10.63 5.39
CA ILE A 204 -11.04 -9.62 4.73
C ILE A 204 -12.29 -9.32 5.55
N ASN A 205 -13.01 -10.34 6.02
CA ASN A 205 -14.19 -10.16 6.88
C ASN A 205 -13.84 -9.47 8.19
N THR A 206 -12.70 -9.82 8.79
CA THR A 206 -12.24 -9.24 10.05
C THR A 206 -11.94 -7.76 9.89
N LEU A 207 -11.24 -7.37 8.81
CA LEU A 207 -11.00 -5.96 8.48
C LEU A 207 -12.31 -5.20 8.27
N GLN A 208 -13.28 -5.82 7.59
CA GLN A 208 -14.59 -5.23 7.35
C GLN A 208 -15.33 -4.98 8.66
N ASN A 209 -15.39 -5.95 9.57
CA ASN A 209 -16.14 -5.82 10.82
C ASN A 209 -15.53 -4.78 11.77
N ASN A 210 -14.21 -4.54 11.67
CA ASN A 210 -13.49 -3.58 12.52
C ASN A 210 -13.44 -2.16 11.92
N LYS A 211 -13.95 -1.94 10.71
CA LYS A 211 -13.95 -0.62 10.08
C LYS A 211 -15.09 0.25 10.65
N LYS A 212 -14.75 1.38 11.26
CA LYS A 212 -15.75 2.40 11.65
C LYS A 212 -15.84 3.46 10.55
N VAL A 213 -16.54 3.15 9.46
CA VAL A 213 -16.68 4.08 8.32
C VAL A 213 -17.50 5.28 8.72
N LYS A 214 -16.88 6.46 8.73
CA LYS A 214 -17.58 7.75 8.84
C LYS A 214 -17.85 8.31 7.44
N ALA A 215 -18.41 9.51 7.36
CA ALA A 215 -18.65 10.23 6.10
C ALA A 215 -17.41 10.39 5.20
N SER A 216 -16.18 10.22 5.70
CA SER A 216 -14.94 10.31 4.90
C SER A 216 -14.68 9.08 4.02
N GLY A 217 -15.32 7.94 4.28
CA GLY A 217 -15.24 6.75 3.43
C GLY A 217 -13.96 5.92 3.58
N VAL A 218 -13.74 5.02 2.62
CA VAL A 218 -12.66 4.02 2.61
C VAL A 218 -11.97 3.97 1.24
N VAL A 219 -10.65 3.86 1.22
CA VAL A 219 -9.85 3.59 0.00
C VAL A 219 -9.15 2.24 0.17
N ILE A 220 -9.41 1.30 -0.74
CA ILE A 220 -8.94 -0.08 -0.67
C ILE A 220 -7.88 -0.31 -1.76
N ASN A 221 -6.63 -0.55 -1.33
CA ASN A 221 -5.57 -1.09 -2.19
C ASN A 221 -5.69 -2.60 -2.28
N THR A 222 -5.45 -3.15 -3.46
CA THR A 222 -5.51 -4.60 -3.70
C THR A 222 -4.17 -5.11 -4.26
N PHE A 223 -3.95 -6.41 -4.21
CA PHE A 223 -2.89 -7.04 -4.99
C PHE A 223 -3.24 -7.03 -6.50
N GLY A 224 -2.22 -7.18 -7.35
CA GLY A 224 -2.42 -7.32 -8.81
C GLY A 224 -2.88 -8.74 -9.20
N ILE A 225 -3.82 -8.84 -10.15
CA ILE A 225 -4.28 -10.13 -10.70
C ILE A 225 -3.13 -10.76 -11.50
N ASN A 226 -2.60 -11.91 -11.08
CA ASN A 226 -1.34 -12.44 -11.60
C ASN A 226 -1.48 -13.80 -12.34
N ASN A 227 -0.65 -14.80 -12.01
CA ASN A 227 -0.61 -16.11 -12.67
C ASN A 227 -1.91 -16.92 -12.50
N ARG A 228 -2.68 -16.69 -11.43
CA ARG A 228 -3.98 -17.34 -11.17
C ARG A 228 -5.14 -16.37 -11.36
N ILE A 229 -5.31 -15.93 -12.61
CA ILE A 229 -6.19 -14.81 -12.98
C ILE A 229 -7.62 -14.98 -12.44
N GLU A 230 -8.24 -16.15 -12.61
CA GLU A 230 -9.63 -16.36 -12.20
C GLU A 230 -9.81 -16.42 -10.69
N GLU A 231 -8.93 -17.11 -9.96
CA GLU A 231 -8.98 -17.21 -8.49
C GLU A 231 -8.77 -15.83 -7.86
N ASN A 232 -7.74 -15.12 -8.31
CA ASN A 232 -7.45 -13.76 -7.86
C ASN A 232 -8.62 -12.81 -8.17
N TYR A 233 -9.19 -12.89 -9.37
CA TYR A 233 -10.35 -12.08 -9.74
C TYR A 233 -11.54 -12.36 -8.82
N LYS A 234 -11.91 -13.63 -8.61
CA LYS A 234 -13.01 -14.02 -7.71
C LYS A 234 -12.78 -13.51 -6.28
N LEU A 235 -11.54 -13.54 -5.81
CA LEU A 235 -11.19 -13.04 -4.48
C LEU A 235 -11.34 -11.53 -4.35
N LEU A 236 -10.96 -10.76 -5.37
CA LEU A 236 -11.16 -9.31 -5.39
C LEU A 236 -12.64 -8.94 -5.55
N MET A 237 -13.42 -9.72 -6.31
CA MET A 237 -14.87 -9.56 -6.39
C MET A 237 -15.53 -9.82 -5.03
N TYR A 238 -15.10 -10.87 -4.34
CA TYR A 238 -15.53 -11.16 -2.98
C TYR A 238 -15.18 -10.03 -2.02
N ALA A 239 -13.95 -9.49 -2.07
CA ALA A 239 -13.59 -8.31 -1.29
C ALA A 239 -14.50 -7.11 -1.60
N GLY A 240 -14.78 -6.84 -2.88
CA GLY A 240 -15.71 -5.81 -3.31
C GLY A 240 -17.11 -5.97 -2.71
N GLN A 241 -17.63 -7.20 -2.67
CA GLN A 241 -18.92 -7.52 -2.06
C GLN A 241 -18.91 -7.31 -0.53
N ILE A 242 -17.93 -7.89 0.17
CA ILE A 242 -17.82 -7.79 1.63
C ILE A 242 -17.66 -6.34 2.08
N PHE A 243 -16.83 -5.57 1.36
CA PHE A 243 -16.64 -4.16 1.68
C PHE A 243 -17.80 -3.26 1.23
N GLU A 244 -18.75 -3.76 0.43
CA GLU A 244 -19.85 -2.99 -0.17
C GLU A 244 -19.31 -1.78 -0.96
N VAL A 245 -18.44 -2.05 -1.93
CA VAL A 245 -17.78 -0.99 -2.71
C VAL A 245 -18.79 -0.20 -3.54
N ASP A 246 -18.68 1.13 -3.48
CA ASP A 246 -19.51 2.04 -4.29
C ASP A 246 -18.82 2.37 -5.62
N MET A 247 -17.48 2.31 -5.64
CA MET A 247 -16.67 2.65 -6.80
C MET A 247 -15.47 1.70 -6.96
N ILE A 248 -15.21 1.29 -8.20
CA ILE A 248 -13.98 0.57 -8.57
C ILE A 248 -13.20 1.39 -9.60
N LEU A 249 -11.95 1.72 -9.26
CA LEU A 249 -11.00 2.36 -10.17
C LEU A 249 -10.16 1.28 -10.84
N VAL A 250 -10.16 1.24 -12.17
CA VAL A 250 -9.53 0.16 -12.94
C VAL A 250 -8.57 0.75 -13.95
N THR A 251 -7.32 0.28 -13.97
CA THR A 251 -6.30 0.80 -14.91
C THR A 251 -6.07 -0.06 -16.15
N ASP A 252 -6.72 -1.22 -16.24
CA ASP A 252 -6.62 -2.17 -17.35
C ASP A 252 -7.96 -2.31 -18.11
N GLN A 253 -7.90 -2.19 -19.45
CA GLN A 253 -9.11 -2.16 -20.29
C GLN A 253 -9.86 -3.50 -20.29
N ILE A 254 -9.14 -4.62 -20.26
CA ILE A 254 -9.75 -5.95 -20.29
C ILE A 254 -10.50 -6.19 -18.98
N LEU A 255 -9.84 -5.87 -17.85
CA LEU A 255 -10.46 -5.94 -16.53
C LEU A 255 -11.66 -5.00 -16.41
N TYR A 256 -11.58 -3.79 -16.96
CA TYR A 256 -12.70 -2.84 -16.98
C TYR A 256 -13.93 -3.43 -17.68
N ASN A 257 -13.77 -3.95 -18.89
CA ASN A 257 -14.88 -4.54 -19.64
C ASN A 257 -15.51 -5.73 -18.90
N LYS A 258 -14.67 -6.53 -18.22
CA LYS A 258 -15.14 -7.66 -17.42
C LYS A 258 -15.95 -7.19 -16.21
N LEU A 259 -15.44 -6.21 -15.46
CA LEU A 259 -16.11 -5.66 -14.28
C LEU A 259 -17.44 -5.01 -14.64
N VAL A 260 -17.53 -4.32 -15.79
CA VAL A 260 -18.79 -3.69 -16.25
C VAL A 260 -19.90 -4.73 -16.46
N ASN A 261 -19.54 -5.95 -16.87
CA ASN A 261 -20.49 -7.04 -17.05
C ASN A 261 -20.81 -7.77 -15.73
N ASP A 262 -19.80 -7.93 -14.86
CA ASP A 262 -19.92 -8.77 -13.66
C ASP A 262 -20.43 -8.02 -12.41
N MET A 263 -20.25 -6.71 -12.33
CA MET A 263 -20.63 -5.91 -11.16
C MET A 263 -22.08 -5.40 -11.25
N PRO A 264 -22.78 -5.28 -10.11
CA PRO A 264 -24.09 -4.64 -10.06
C PRO A 264 -24.06 -3.20 -10.59
N HIS A 265 -25.14 -2.77 -11.24
CA HIS A 265 -25.25 -1.44 -11.86
C HIS A 265 -25.04 -0.26 -10.90
N PHE A 266 -25.25 -0.44 -9.60
CA PHE A 266 -25.04 0.61 -8.60
C PHE A 266 -23.55 0.86 -8.32
N VAL A 267 -22.66 -0.09 -8.64
CA VAL A 267 -21.22 0.09 -8.44
C VAL A 267 -20.63 0.85 -9.63
N LYS A 268 -20.07 2.03 -9.35
CA LYS A 268 -19.47 2.86 -10.39
C LYS A 268 -18.09 2.36 -10.76
N ILE A 269 -17.93 1.90 -11.99
CA ILE A 269 -16.62 1.45 -12.51
C ILE A 269 -16.00 2.58 -13.34
N VAL A 270 -14.78 2.97 -13.00
CA VAL A 270 -14.06 4.06 -13.67
C VAL A 270 -12.76 3.53 -14.26
N PHE A 271 -12.62 3.65 -15.58
CA PHE A 271 -11.37 3.33 -16.27
C PHE A 271 -10.37 4.49 -16.19
N LEU A 272 -9.14 4.18 -15.76
CA LEU A 272 -8.02 5.12 -15.64
C LEU A 272 -6.83 4.62 -16.48
N PRO A 273 -6.63 5.14 -17.70
CA PRO A 273 -5.56 4.66 -18.57
C PRO A 273 -4.19 4.80 -17.91
N GLN A 274 -3.39 3.73 -17.90
CA GLN A 274 -2.01 3.79 -17.40
C GLN A 274 -1.08 4.40 -18.44
N VAL A 275 -0.26 5.39 -18.05
CA VAL A 275 0.75 6.03 -18.92
C VAL A 275 2.16 5.67 -18.45
N GLY A 276 2.72 4.59 -19.00
CA GLY A 276 4.07 4.08 -18.69
C GLY A 276 4.15 3.47 -17.27
N ILE A 277 4.62 2.25 -17.05
CA ILE A 277 5.68 1.47 -17.69
C ILE A 277 5.19 0.02 -17.78
N LYS A 278 5.18 -0.60 -18.97
CA LYS A 278 5.04 -2.08 -19.07
C LYS A 278 6.33 -2.73 -18.55
N LYS A 279 6.42 -3.02 -17.25
CA LYS A 279 7.53 -3.79 -16.70
C LYS A 279 7.40 -5.26 -17.16
N ARG A 280 8.52 -5.89 -17.58
CA ARG A 280 8.54 -7.32 -17.93
C ARG A 280 8.36 -8.17 -16.66
N ILE A 281 7.56 -9.24 -16.75
CA ILE A 281 7.15 -10.11 -15.63
C ILE A 281 8.35 -10.66 -14.83
N HIS A 282 9.42 -11.11 -15.50
CA HIS A 282 10.58 -11.66 -14.79
C HIS A 282 11.37 -10.60 -13.99
N LYS A 283 11.47 -9.37 -14.52
CA LYS A 283 12.09 -8.25 -13.79
C LYS A 283 11.24 -7.81 -12.60
N LEU A 284 9.91 -7.98 -12.67
CA LEU A 284 9.00 -7.70 -11.57
C LEU A 284 9.22 -8.65 -10.39
N LYS A 285 9.40 -9.96 -10.61
CA LYS A 285 9.59 -10.93 -9.52
C LYS A 285 10.82 -10.63 -8.64
N ILE A 286 11.98 -10.39 -9.27
CA ILE A 286 13.22 -10.06 -8.56
C ILE A 286 13.10 -8.70 -7.84
N GLU A 287 12.45 -7.72 -8.47
CA GLU A 287 12.23 -6.41 -7.87
C GLU A 287 11.31 -6.52 -6.65
N ASN A 288 10.20 -7.25 -6.75
CA ASN A 288 9.26 -7.47 -5.64
C ASN A 288 9.93 -8.19 -4.46
N GLN A 289 10.80 -9.17 -4.72
CA GLN A 289 11.56 -9.81 -3.64
C GLN A 289 12.43 -8.81 -2.87
N ARG A 290 13.19 -7.97 -3.59
CA ARG A 290 14.03 -6.95 -2.96
C ARG A 290 13.22 -5.92 -2.17
N LEU A 291 12.04 -5.56 -2.67
CA LEU A 291 11.15 -4.64 -1.98
C LEU A 291 10.61 -5.23 -0.68
N ARG A 292 10.29 -6.53 -0.66
CA ARG A 292 9.89 -7.23 0.57
C ARG A 292 11.01 -7.28 1.59
N GLU A 293 12.22 -7.68 1.18
CA GLU A 293 13.40 -7.70 2.05
C GLU A 293 13.69 -6.31 2.63
N GLN A 294 13.55 -5.26 1.82
CA GLN A 294 13.68 -3.89 2.27
C GLN A 294 12.60 -3.50 3.28
N SER A 295 11.33 -3.80 3.02
CA SER A 295 10.22 -3.49 3.92
C SER A 295 10.39 -4.16 5.29
N ILE A 296 10.81 -5.42 5.31
CA ILE A 296 11.13 -6.14 6.56
C ILE A 296 12.27 -5.43 7.31
N ARG A 297 13.34 -5.05 6.60
CA ARG A 297 14.46 -4.32 7.23
C ARG A 297 14.02 -2.96 7.78
N GLU A 298 13.18 -2.24 7.07
CA GLU A 298 12.68 -0.91 7.48
C GLU A 298 11.78 -1.02 8.72
N TYR A 299 11.02 -2.11 8.88
CA TYR A 299 10.25 -2.36 10.08
C TYR A 299 11.14 -2.45 11.34
N PHE A 300 12.24 -3.21 11.28
CA PHE A 300 13.12 -3.42 12.45
C PHE A 300 14.11 -2.27 12.67
N TYR A 301 14.71 -1.75 11.60
CA TYR A 301 15.85 -0.82 11.68
C TYR A 301 15.49 0.61 11.26
N GLY A 302 14.24 0.85 10.88
CA GLY A 302 13.81 2.13 10.33
C GLY A 302 14.29 2.34 8.89
N SER A 303 13.71 3.35 8.23
CA SER A 303 14.14 3.79 6.90
C SER A 303 15.13 4.95 7.02
N TRP A 304 14.64 6.14 7.30
CA TRP A 304 15.39 7.36 7.50
C TRP A 304 15.71 7.59 8.98
N THR A 305 14.68 7.52 9.81
CA THR A 305 14.79 7.56 11.26
C THR A 305 15.23 6.18 11.72
N PRO A 306 16.47 6.02 12.23
CA PRO A 306 16.97 4.72 12.63
C PRO A 306 16.16 4.19 13.82
N LEU A 307 15.79 2.92 13.74
CA LEU A 307 15.25 2.16 14.85
C LEU A 307 16.33 1.20 15.35
N HIS A 308 16.32 0.93 16.65
CA HIS A 308 17.27 0.05 17.31
C HIS A 308 16.51 -1.17 17.82
N PRO A 309 16.37 -2.23 16.98
CA PRO A 309 15.67 -3.43 17.41
C PRO A 309 16.47 -4.10 18.54
N HIS A 310 15.75 -4.71 19.47
CA HIS A 310 16.34 -5.41 20.60
C HIS A 310 16.48 -6.90 20.28
N SER A 311 17.68 -7.44 20.46
CA SER A 311 17.97 -8.87 20.29
C SER A 311 18.22 -9.48 21.66
N PHE A 312 17.49 -10.55 21.97
CA PHE A 312 17.58 -11.26 23.24
C PHE A 312 17.16 -12.72 23.07
N GLU A 313 17.63 -13.57 23.99
CA GLU A 313 17.30 -14.99 24.01
C GLU A 313 15.99 -15.22 24.77
N VAL A 314 15.18 -16.14 24.27
CA VAL A 314 13.91 -16.55 24.89
C VAL A 314 13.89 -18.07 25.01
N LYS A 315 13.49 -18.58 26.17
CA LYS A 315 13.37 -20.03 26.37
C LYS A 315 12.11 -20.54 25.68
N TRP A 316 12.19 -21.75 25.11
CA TRP A 316 11.04 -22.36 24.43
C TRP A 316 9.83 -22.58 25.34
N ASP A 317 10.05 -22.78 26.64
CA ASP A 317 8.96 -22.95 27.62
C ASP A 317 8.21 -21.64 27.92
N GLU A 318 8.77 -20.49 27.53
CA GLU A 318 8.19 -19.15 27.73
C GLU A 318 7.34 -18.71 26.52
N VAL A 319 7.37 -19.45 25.41
CA VAL A 319 6.65 -19.12 24.17
C VAL A 319 5.76 -20.24 23.70
N LYS A 320 4.63 -19.88 23.10
CA LYS A 320 3.74 -20.83 22.43
C LYS A 320 3.67 -20.48 20.96
N LEU A 321 4.14 -21.40 20.12
CA LEU A 321 4.20 -21.20 18.68
C LEU A 321 3.04 -21.91 18.00
N TYR A 322 2.36 -21.19 17.12
CA TYR A 322 1.23 -21.71 16.36
C TYR A 322 1.35 -21.36 14.88
N LYS A 323 0.86 -22.27 14.05
CA LYS A 323 0.61 -22.04 12.63
C LYS A 323 -0.89 -22.15 12.37
N ILE A 324 -1.42 -21.22 11.58
CA ILE A 324 -2.80 -21.27 11.12
C ILE A 324 -2.84 -22.17 9.88
N GLU A 325 -3.54 -23.29 9.97
CA GLU A 325 -3.77 -24.20 8.83
C GLU A 325 -5.26 -24.17 8.47
N ALA A 326 -5.56 -24.15 7.17
CA ALA A 326 -6.91 -24.36 6.67
C ALA A 326 -7.15 -25.86 6.45
N SER A 327 -8.20 -26.41 7.05
CA SER A 327 -8.59 -27.80 6.80
C SER A 327 -9.29 -27.92 5.44
N ASN A 328 -8.62 -28.56 4.48
CA ASN A 328 -9.08 -28.97 3.14
C ASN A 328 -9.94 -27.96 2.35
N SER A 329 -9.25 -27.16 1.52
CA SER A 329 -9.44 -26.95 0.07
C SER A 329 -10.83 -26.98 -0.60
N SER A 330 -11.96 -26.81 0.09
CA SER A 330 -13.20 -26.50 -0.62
C SER A 330 -13.14 -25.04 -1.10
N LEU A 331 -12.97 -24.85 -2.41
CA LEU A 331 -12.98 -23.59 -3.18
C LEU A 331 -14.21 -22.67 -2.96
N MET A 332 -15.10 -23.02 -2.04
CA MET A 332 -16.26 -22.20 -1.71
C MET A 332 -15.77 -21.03 -0.84
N LEU A 333 -15.83 -19.81 -1.39
CA LEU A 333 -15.71 -18.52 -0.70
C LEU A 333 -16.87 -18.37 0.31
N SER A 334 -16.97 -19.29 1.26
CA SER A 334 -17.99 -19.34 2.28
C SER A 334 -17.42 -18.83 3.60
N ASN A 335 -18.21 -18.03 4.33
CA ASN A 335 -17.82 -17.32 5.56
C ASN A 335 -17.55 -18.21 6.79
N ARG A 336 -17.18 -19.48 6.60
CA ARG A 336 -17.10 -20.44 7.70
C ARG A 336 -15.73 -20.39 8.38
N LYS A 337 -15.69 -19.73 9.54
CA LYS A 337 -14.56 -19.80 10.51
C LYS A 337 -14.13 -21.23 10.83
N ASP A 338 -15.07 -22.18 10.73
CA ASP A 338 -14.91 -23.59 11.07
C ASP A 338 -13.77 -24.31 10.31
N ASN A 339 -13.26 -23.71 9.23
CA ASN A 339 -12.20 -24.29 8.41
C ASN A 339 -10.78 -23.90 8.86
N LEU A 340 -10.61 -23.01 9.84
CA LEU A 340 -9.29 -22.57 10.32
C LEU A 340 -8.95 -23.26 11.63
N LYS A 341 -7.76 -23.88 11.68
CA LYS A 341 -7.25 -24.55 12.88
C LYS A 341 -5.88 -24.01 13.25
N LEU A 342 -5.69 -23.78 14.55
CA LEU A 342 -4.39 -23.48 15.13
C LEU A 342 -3.68 -24.79 15.43
N LYS A 343 -2.49 -24.95 14.85
CA LYS A 343 -1.63 -26.10 15.10
C LYS A 343 -0.39 -25.63 15.84
N ALA A 344 -0.13 -26.26 16.99
CA ALA A 344 1.10 -26.00 17.73
C ALA A 344 2.30 -26.41 16.87
N VAL A 345 3.32 -25.55 16.84
CA VAL A 345 4.56 -25.77 16.11
C VAL A 345 5.65 -26.12 17.12
N THR A 346 6.30 -27.26 16.92
CA THR A 346 7.46 -27.63 17.72
C THR A 346 8.65 -26.72 17.36
N PRO A 347 9.30 -26.08 18.35
CA PRO A 347 10.49 -25.29 18.11
C PRO A 347 11.62 -26.10 17.48
N GLY A 348 12.37 -25.49 16.55
CA GLY A 348 13.49 -26.14 15.88
C GLY A 348 14.05 -25.31 14.72
N LEU A 349 14.96 -25.94 13.95
CA LEU A 349 15.64 -25.33 12.80
C LEU A 349 14.69 -24.87 11.68
N ASN A 350 13.44 -25.36 11.69
CA ASN A 350 12.37 -24.95 10.77
C ASN A 350 11.91 -23.51 10.98
N LEU A 351 12.21 -22.90 12.13
CA LEU A 351 11.86 -21.51 12.45
C LEU A 351 12.92 -20.50 12.02
N LEU A 352 14.14 -20.98 11.72
CA LEU A 352 15.26 -20.12 11.32
C LEU A 352 14.85 -19.25 10.13
N TYR A 353 15.15 -17.95 10.21
CA TYR A 353 14.84 -16.94 9.18
C TYR A 353 13.33 -16.74 8.87
N HIS A 354 12.45 -17.19 9.76
CA HIS A 354 11.02 -16.90 9.64
C HIS A 354 10.64 -15.63 10.42
N LEU A 355 9.62 -14.94 9.91
CA LEU A 355 8.95 -13.86 10.62
C LEU A 355 7.80 -14.44 11.43
N LEU A 356 7.76 -14.08 12.72
CA LEU A 356 6.70 -14.48 13.63
C LEU A 356 5.92 -13.24 14.06
N SER A 357 4.60 -13.31 14.01
CA SER A 357 3.72 -12.28 14.57
C SER A 357 3.45 -12.56 16.04
N VAL A 358 3.56 -11.53 16.87
CA VAL A 358 3.20 -11.58 18.29
C VAL A 358 1.73 -11.20 18.43
N SER A 359 0.92 -12.09 19.02
CA SER A 359 -0.50 -11.84 19.30
C SER A 359 -0.68 -11.12 20.64
N PHE A 360 -1.77 -10.37 20.79
CA PHE A 360 -2.20 -9.79 22.08
C PHE A 360 -2.90 -10.81 23.01
N ILE A 361 -3.06 -12.06 22.57
CA ILE A 361 -3.84 -13.08 23.29
C ILE A 361 -2.94 -13.95 24.16
N ASP A 362 -3.39 -14.21 25.40
CA ASP A 362 -2.72 -15.09 26.36
C ASP A 362 -3.09 -16.59 26.21
N SER A 363 -4.30 -16.86 25.68
CA SER A 363 -4.85 -18.21 25.53
C SER A 363 -5.08 -18.60 24.06
N PRO A 364 -4.55 -19.74 23.57
CA PRO A 364 -4.76 -20.20 22.21
C PRO A 364 -6.21 -20.64 21.92
N LYS A 365 -7.08 -20.61 22.94
CA LYS A 365 -8.53 -20.87 22.79
C LYS A 365 -9.30 -19.65 22.31
N ASP A 366 -8.73 -18.46 22.42
CA ASP A 366 -9.35 -17.23 21.92
C ASP A 366 -9.06 -17.06 20.42
N ASP A 367 -9.75 -16.12 19.76
CA ASP A 367 -9.68 -15.96 18.31
C ASP A 367 -8.36 -15.27 17.87
N VAL A 368 -7.27 -16.06 17.84
CA VAL A 368 -5.93 -15.62 17.39
C VAL A 368 -5.96 -15.09 15.97
N VAL A 369 -6.81 -15.67 15.11
CA VAL A 369 -6.90 -15.28 13.69
C VAL A 369 -7.46 -13.88 13.53
N GLN A 370 -8.45 -13.51 14.34
CA GLN A 370 -9.13 -12.22 14.25
C GLN A 370 -8.57 -11.13 15.15
N THR A 371 -7.48 -11.43 15.86
CA THR A 371 -6.87 -10.47 16.77
C THR A 371 -5.77 -9.69 16.08
N ASN A 372 -5.74 -8.39 16.37
CA ASN A 372 -4.70 -7.52 15.88
C ASN A 372 -3.32 -8.02 16.30
N VAL A 373 -2.32 -7.83 15.44
CA VAL A 373 -0.94 -8.20 15.75
C VAL A 373 -0.30 -7.09 16.59
N ALA A 374 0.40 -7.47 17.66
CA ALA A 374 1.16 -6.55 18.50
C ALA A 374 2.45 -6.08 17.84
N GLY A 375 3.08 -6.97 17.09
CA GLY A 375 4.30 -6.70 16.33
C GLY A 375 4.87 -7.97 15.70
N PHE A 376 6.07 -7.86 15.17
CA PHE A 376 6.77 -8.95 14.52
C PHE A 376 8.16 -9.14 15.12
N VAL A 377 8.60 -10.39 15.19
CA VAL A 377 9.94 -10.80 15.57
C VAL A 377 10.51 -11.71 14.49
N CYS A 378 11.84 -11.79 14.40
CA CYS A 378 12.55 -12.70 13.52
C CYS A 378 13.70 -13.35 14.27
N ASP A 379 14.05 -14.56 13.84
CA ASP A 379 15.26 -15.29 14.25
C ASP A 379 16.36 -15.13 13.21
#